data_AF-A0A8S4GT47-F1
#
_entry.id   AF-A0A8S4GT47-F1
#
_cell.length_a   1.000
_cell.length_b   1.000
_cell.length_c   1.000
_cell.angle_alpha   90.00
_cell.angle_beta   90.00
_cell.angle_gamma   90.00
#
_symmetry.space_group_name_H-M   'P 1'
#
loop_
_entity.id
_entity.type
_entity.pdbx_description
1 polymer ?
#
loop_
_entity_poly.entity_id
_entity_poly.type
_entity_poly.pdbx_seq_one_letter_code
_entity_poly.pdbx_strand_id
1 'polypeptide(L)'
;MESLTVASQSAASATAEWLACKKAKPKDVDTVPGVQAALTRSRDVIKAVTSAREALDQALADPEVDSIAVELASVLIILAEQLGKHRARGSISAAAMARTFKKRVLECTEQLSALTDQLDRAAAKPAPARPATGDAPLANDRAADSEPDGPAVPPPDLLCSICCDVMADPVLLVDSGQTYCRLCIEEWIRHAKIPTDPKTRQRVQLPLRIVTNYAMRGAVDALPAGERRKRETAAAMAAARAAADAAANALPTHPGPAGGSHWEVEEVQALLDDASVPVVDLGGLEVKWRASETVTINYKTLSVGRALLVRRPGVVLRNGILRGAGGVAPEPHEGVVTLFVGEGAKGFLMDEVVVREGAGDGVYVAGAQGVSIRRCWMEGNGTARLANNGHGLVVRDGAEVRMEAGCARGNGRGVLVLGGGSRLHAAGVESSRNVGHGIYVRDGARLSVEGGESVGNGGDGLWCFNRAVASCRNLEAGGNDGSGVFAQYLSKVTLEGGGCRDNGASGAVAMNEGTMLTVVDVACVLNGAYGLDASDYAKVTVKGVDLSGNKKGELRTSTDAFVGKS
;
A
#
# COMPACT_ATOMS: atom_id res chain seq x y z
N MET A 1 7.74 -23.47 -25.07
CA MET A 1 6.99 -24.75 -25.10
C MET A 1 7.84 -25.92 -24.62
N GLU A 2 8.95 -26.29 -25.26
CA GLU A 2 9.80 -27.41 -24.79
C GLU A 2 10.29 -27.28 -23.33
N SER A 3 10.71 -26.08 -22.90
CA SER A 3 11.15 -25.84 -21.52
C SER A 3 10.04 -26.05 -20.46
N LEU A 4 8.78 -25.74 -20.80
CA LEU A 4 7.63 -25.95 -19.91
C LEU A 4 7.26 -27.43 -19.82
N THR A 5 7.35 -28.15 -20.94
CA THR A 5 7.17 -29.61 -20.98
C THR A 5 8.22 -30.33 -20.14
N VAL A 6 9.49 -29.91 -20.21
CA VAL A 6 10.59 -30.44 -19.40
C VAL A 6 10.40 -30.16 -17.92
N ALA A 7 9.93 -28.96 -17.55
CA ALA A 7 9.65 -28.60 -16.16
C ALA A 7 8.49 -29.44 -15.59
N SER A 8 7.41 -29.63 -16.34
CA SER A 8 6.26 -30.46 -15.96
C SER A 8 6.64 -31.93 -15.76
N GLN A 9 7.38 -32.52 -16.70
CA GLN A 9 7.87 -33.90 -16.58
C GLN A 9 8.82 -34.10 -15.39
N SER A 10 9.67 -33.11 -15.13
CA SER A 10 10.60 -33.11 -14.00
C SER A 10 9.87 -32.99 -12.65
N ALA A 11 8.81 -32.18 -12.56
CA ALA A 11 7.95 -32.07 -11.37
C ALA A 11 7.16 -33.37 -11.11
N ALA A 12 6.63 -34.01 -12.16
CA ALA A 12 5.95 -35.30 -12.07
C ALA A 12 6.89 -36.42 -11.60
N SER A 13 8.13 -36.47 -12.11
CA SER A 13 9.15 -37.43 -11.70
C SER A 13 9.58 -37.24 -10.24
N ALA A 14 9.85 -36.00 -9.81
CA ALA A 14 10.19 -35.69 -8.42
C ALA A 14 9.06 -36.09 -7.44
N THR A 15 7.80 -35.92 -7.86
CA THR A 15 6.62 -36.33 -7.09
C THR A 15 6.53 -37.86 -6.96
N ALA A 16 6.84 -38.61 -8.02
CA ALA A 16 6.84 -40.07 -8.02
C ALA A 16 7.94 -40.66 -7.11
N GLU A 17 9.14 -40.08 -7.12
CA GLU A 17 10.25 -40.53 -6.27
C GLU A 17 10.02 -40.20 -4.79
N TRP A 18 9.38 -39.06 -4.51
CA TRP A 18 8.95 -38.72 -3.15
C TRP A 18 7.88 -39.70 -2.63
N LEU A 19 6.96 -40.14 -3.49
CA LEU A 19 5.97 -41.19 -3.18
C LEU A 19 6.63 -42.54 -2.88
N ALA A 20 7.75 -42.87 -3.52
CA ALA A 20 8.52 -44.08 -3.22
C ALA A 20 9.19 -44.02 -1.83
N CYS A 21 9.61 -42.84 -1.37
CA CYS A 21 10.22 -42.64 -0.04
C CYS A 21 9.21 -42.77 1.11
N LYS A 22 7.90 -42.67 0.84
CA LYS A 22 6.83 -42.71 1.85
C LYS A 22 6.69 -44.06 2.58
N LYS A 23 7.35 -45.13 2.09
CA LYS A 23 7.36 -46.45 2.72
C LYS A 23 8.48 -46.65 3.77
N ALA A 24 9.42 -45.72 3.89
CA ALA A 24 10.52 -45.80 4.86
C ALA A 24 10.10 -45.29 6.25
N LYS A 25 10.63 -45.90 7.32
CA LYS A 25 10.30 -45.51 8.70
C LYS A 25 10.94 -44.16 9.07
N PRO A 26 10.34 -43.38 9.98
CA PRO A 26 10.75 -41.99 10.28
C PRO A 26 12.17 -41.81 10.83
N LYS A 27 12.83 -42.87 11.30
CA LYS A 27 14.17 -42.80 11.92
C LYS A 27 15.32 -42.86 10.92
N ASP A 28 15.04 -43.14 9.64
CA ASP A 28 16.05 -43.33 8.60
C ASP A 28 16.09 -42.18 7.57
N VAL A 29 15.33 -41.09 7.79
CA VAL A 29 15.09 -40.03 6.77
C VAL A 29 16.38 -39.34 6.31
N ASP A 30 17.38 -39.20 7.18
CA ASP A 30 18.66 -38.56 6.86
C ASP A 30 19.66 -39.47 6.11
N THR A 31 19.39 -40.78 6.05
CA THR A 31 20.28 -41.77 5.41
C THR A 31 19.71 -42.39 4.14
N VAL A 32 18.49 -42.03 3.71
CA VAL A 32 17.91 -42.53 2.46
C VAL A 32 18.45 -41.73 1.27
N PRO A 33 19.19 -42.35 0.31
CA PRO A 33 19.65 -41.69 -0.92
C PRO A 33 18.53 -40.98 -1.71
N GLY A 34 17.29 -41.42 -1.52
CA GLY A 34 16.08 -40.84 -2.12
C GLY A 34 15.73 -39.42 -1.65
N VAL A 35 16.08 -39.01 -0.42
CA VAL A 35 15.80 -37.64 0.06
C VAL A 35 16.76 -36.64 -0.57
N GLN A 36 18.04 -37.00 -0.67
CA GLN A 36 19.04 -36.16 -1.34
C GLN A 36 18.81 -36.09 -2.86
N ALA A 37 18.35 -37.19 -3.47
CA ALA A 37 17.91 -37.20 -4.86
C ALA A 37 16.68 -36.32 -5.09
N ALA A 38 15.67 -36.41 -4.21
CA ALA A 38 14.47 -35.57 -4.28
C ALA A 38 14.79 -34.07 -4.09
N LEU A 39 15.72 -33.72 -3.19
CA LEU A 39 16.20 -32.35 -3.00
C LEU A 39 16.98 -31.84 -4.22
N THR A 40 17.83 -32.67 -4.80
CA THR A 40 18.59 -32.32 -6.00
C THR A 40 17.64 -32.06 -7.17
N ARG A 41 16.65 -32.92 -7.39
CA ARG A 41 15.66 -32.72 -8.45
C ARG A 41 14.69 -31.59 -8.17
N SER A 42 14.37 -31.30 -6.91
CA SER A 42 13.62 -30.09 -6.56
C SER A 42 14.37 -28.82 -6.98
N ARG A 43 15.71 -28.81 -6.86
CA ARG A 43 16.54 -27.72 -7.40
C ARG A 43 16.53 -27.68 -8.93
N ASP A 44 16.50 -28.83 -9.58
CA ASP A 44 16.43 -28.90 -11.05
C ASP A 44 15.06 -28.42 -11.57
N VAL A 45 13.97 -28.72 -10.86
CA VAL A 45 12.63 -28.18 -11.14
C VAL A 45 12.62 -26.66 -10.95
N ILE A 46 13.21 -26.14 -9.86
CA ILE A 46 13.34 -24.69 -9.65
C ILE A 46 14.11 -24.04 -10.80
N LYS A 47 15.25 -24.63 -11.22
CA LYS A 47 16.01 -24.13 -12.38
C LYS A 47 15.21 -24.15 -13.67
N ALA A 48 14.51 -25.25 -13.95
CA ALA A 48 13.69 -25.39 -15.15
C ALA A 48 12.53 -24.39 -15.18
N VAL A 49 11.88 -24.13 -14.03
CA VAL A 49 10.82 -23.12 -13.91
C VAL A 49 11.38 -21.71 -14.07
N THR A 50 12.55 -21.40 -13.51
CA THR A 50 13.21 -20.09 -13.70
C THR A 50 13.58 -19.87 -15.17
N SER A 51 14.16 -20.85 -15.84
CA SER A 51 14.46 -20.75 -17.28
C SER A 51 13.21 -20.71 -18.16
N ALA A 52 12.12 -21.39 -17.76
CA ALA A 52 10.83 -21.30 -18.44
C ALA A 52 10.21 -19.91 -18.28
N ARG A 53 10.34 -19.27 -17.10
CA ARG A 53 9.94 -17.89 -16.84
C ARG A 53 10.74 -16.90 -17.70
N GLU A 54 12.06 -17.03 -17.76
CA GLU A 54 12.90 -16.18 -18.63
C GLU A 54 12.53 -16.31 -20.12
N ALA A 55 12.21 -17.53 -20.57
CA ALA A 55 11.74 -17.77 -21.93
C ALA A 55 10.31 -17.26 -22.19
N LEU A 56 9.48 -17.14 -21.15
CA LEU A 56 8.10 -16.64 -21.22
C LEU A 56 8.05 -15.11 -21.20
N ASP A 57 8.90 -14.48 -20.38
CA ASP A 57 9.14 -13.03 -20.33
C ASP A 57 9.65 -12.51 -21.70
N GLN A 58 10.35 -13.34 -22.47
CA GLN A 58 10.76 -13.03 -23.84
C GLN A 58 9.65 -13.22 -24.89
N ALA A 59 8.57 -13.93 -24.58
CA ALA A 59 7.60 -14.40 -25.58
C ALA A 59 6.23 -13.70 -25.53
N LEU A 60 5.69 -13.31 -24.37
CA LEU A 60 4.28 -12.89 -24.29
C LEU A 60 4.02 -11.81 -23.24
N ALA A 61 3.44 -10.69 -23.68
CA ALA A 61 2.78 -9.70 -22.82
C ALA A 61 1.29 -10.05 -22.67
N ASP A 62 0.99 -11.17 -21.99
CA ASP A 62 -0.38 -11.61 -21.71
C ASP A 62 -0.67 -11.57 -20.19
N PRO A 63 -1.61 -10.74 -19.71
CA PRO A 63 -1.86 -10.53 -18.28
C PRO A 63 -2.41 -11.75 -17.52
N GLU A 64 -3.04 -12.74 -18.19
CA GLU A 64 -3.49 -13.97 -17.51
C GLU A 64 -2.31 -14.92 -17.20
N VAL A 65 -1.30 -14.93 -18.06
CA VAL A 65 -0.07 -15.72 -17.90
C VAL A 65 0.79 -15.14 -16.76
N ASP A 66 0.85 -13.81 -16.64
CA ASP A 66 1.51 -13.12 -15.54
C ASP A 66 0.85 -13.43 -14.18
N SER A 67 -0.47 -13.46 -14.10
CA SER A 67 -1.20 -13.79 -12.87
C SER A 67 -0.86 -15.20 -12.36
N ILE A 68 -0.81 -16.19 -13.26
CA ILE A 68 -0.48 -17.59 -12.92
C ILE A 68 1.00 -17.73 -12.58
N ALA A 69 1.90 -17.05 -13.30
CA ALA A 69 3.33 -17.06 -13.01
C ALA A 69 3.64 -16.44 -11.63
N VAL A 70 2.94 -15.36 -11.27
CA VAL A 70 3.02 -14.72 -9.95
C VAL A 70 2.50 -15.65 -8.85
N GLU A 71 1.40 -16.35 -9.09
CA GLU A 71 0.86 -17.33 -8.14
C GLU A 71 1.82 -18.52 -7.93
N LEU A 72 2.38 -19.07 -9.00
CA LEU A 72 3.34 -20.16 -8.96
C LEU A 72 4.65 -19.76 -8.25
N ALA A 73 5.17 -18.56 -8.56
CA ALA A 73 6.34 -18.01 -7.89
C ALA A 73 6.10 -17.80 -6.40
N SER A 74 4.90 -17.36 -6.02
CA SER A 74 4.49 -17.19 -4.62
C SER A 74 4.47 -18.52 -3.87
N VAL A 75 3.92 -19.57 -4.48
CA VAL A 75 3.91 -20.94 -3.90
C VAL A 75 5.35 -21.47 -3.73
N LEU A 76 6.24 -21.24 -4.70
CA LEU A 76 7.63 -21.70 -4.65
C LEU A 76 8.48 -20.94 -3.62
N ILE A 77 8.28 -19.64 -3.45
CA ILE A 77 8.93 -18.82 -2.42
C ILE A 77 8.50 -19.29 -1.02
N ILE A 78 7.20 -19.52 -0.83
CA ILE A 78 6.66 -20.08 0.41
C ILE A 78 7.30 -21.44 0.69
N LEU A 79 7.47 -22.30 -0.32
CA LEU A 79 8.12 -23.59 -0.17
C LEU A 79 9.59 -23.46 0.27
N ALA A 80 10.36 -22.58 -0.36
CA ALA A 80 11.77 -22.35 -0.04
C ALA A 80 11.94 -21.84 1.39
N GLU A 81 11.07 -20.93 1.84
CA GLU A 81 11.11 -20.42 3.21
C GLU A 81 10.68 -21.47 4.25
N GLN A 82 9.63 -22.25 3.97
CA GLN A 82 9.17 -23.28 4.90
C GLN A 82 10.18 -24.43 5.00
N LEU A 83 10.87 -24.79 3.91
CA LEU A 83 12.01 -25.72 3.93
C LEU A 83 13.18 -25.19 4.77
N GLY A 84 13.48 -23.90 4.67
CA GLY A 84 14.48 -23.23 5.53
C GLY A 84 14.11 -23.26 7.01
N LYS A 85 12.83 -23.02 7.33
CA LYS A 85 12.29 -23.04 8.70
C LYS A 85 12.19 -24.46 9.28
N HIS A 86 11.96 -25.48 8.45
CA HIS A 86 11.91 -26.89 8.87
C HIS A 86 13.28 -27.47 9.23
N ARG A 87 14.34 -27.06 8.53
CA ARG A 87 15.73 -27.38 8.88
C ARG A 87 16.09 -26.95 10.31
N ALA A 88 15.39 -25.96 10.85
CA ALA A 88 15.69 -25.36 12.15
C ALA A 88 14.89 -25.93 13.34
N ARG A 89 13.78 -26.66 13.14
CA ARG A 89 12.82 -26.91 14.25
C ARG A 89 12.27 -28.33 14.42
N GLY A 90 12.58 -29.29 13.55
CA GLY A 90 12.42 -30.72 13.83
C GLY A 90 11.09 -31.18 14.47
N SER A 91 9.92 -30.60 14.12
CA SER A 91 8.63 -31.04 14.68
C SER A 91 7.40 -30.71 13.82
N ILE A 92 6.37 -31.56 13.99
CA ILE A 92 5.07 -31.73 13.29
C ILE A 92 5.15 -32.45 11.92
N SER A 93 4.36 -33.53 11.80
CA SER A 93 4.59 -34.63 10.85
C SER A 93 4.66 -34.18 9.38
N ALA A 94 5.82 -34.43 8.76
CA ALA A 94 6.08 -34.22 7.33
C ALA A 94 4.98 -34.81 6.41
N ALA A 95 4.25 -35.82 6.89
CA ALA A 95 3.17 -36.48 6.17
C ALA A 95 1.89 -35.65 5.98
N ALA A 96 1.59 -34.69 6.88
CA ALA A 96 0.43 -33.81 6.72
C ALA A 96 0.74 -32.66 5.73
N MET A 97 1.89 -32.01 5.92
CA MET A 97 2.36 -30.95 5.02
C MET A 97 2.59 -31.45 3.60
N ALA A 98 3.15 -32.65 3.43
CA ALA A 98 3.36 -33.19 2.10
C ALA A 98 2.06 -33.61 1.39
N ARG A 99 0.97 -33.89 2.13
CA ARG A 99 -0.35 -34.12 1.53
C ARG A 99 -0.94 -32.82 0.99
N THR A 100 -0.90 -31.75 1.77
CA THR A 100 -1.35 -30.41 1.35
C THR A 100 -0.50 -29.88 0.18
N PHE A 101 0.82 -30.08 0.25
CA PHE A 101 1.76 -29.73 -0.82
C PHE A 101 1.48 -30.51 -2.12
N LYS A 102 1.32 -31.84 -2.03
CA LYS A 102 0.97 -32.68 -3.19
C LYS A 102 -0.31 -32.18 -3.87
N LYS A 103 -1.33 -31.83 -3.09
CA LYS A 103 -2.60 -31.33 -3.62
C LYS A 103 -2.39 -30.03 -4.40
N ARG A 104 -1.64 -29.08 -3.83
CA ARG A 104 -1.44 -27.76 -4.44
C ARG A 104 -0.55 -27.78 -5.68
N VAL A 105 0.51 -28.59 -5.69
CA VAL A 105 1.36 -28.78 -6.88
C VAL A 105 0.57 -29.44 -8.00
N LEU A 106 -0.27 -30.43 -7.68
CA LEU A 106 -1.12 -31.09 -8.67
C LEU A 106 -2.15 -30.10 -9.25
N GLU A 107 -2.83 -29.32 -8.40
CA GLU A 107 -3.76 -28.25 -8.81
C GLU A 107 -3.09 -27.25 -9.77
N CYS A 108 -1.90 -26.74 -9.42
CA CYS A 108 -1.17 -25.80 -10.30
C CYS A 108 -0.68 -26.45 -11.60
N THR A 109 -0.30 -27.74 -11.58
CA THR A 109 0.15 -28.47 -12.78
C THR A 109 -1.02 -28.72 -13.73
N GLU A 110 -2.20 -29.05 -13.20
CA GLU A 110 -3.44 -29.20 -13.97
C GLU A 110 -3.88 -27.87 -14.60
N GLN A 111 -3.79 -26.76 -13.85
CA GLN A 111 -4.08 -25.41 -14.36
C GLN A 111 -3.12 -25.00 -15.49
N LEU A 112 -1.81 -25.26 -15.33
CA LEU A 112 -0.80 -25.02 -16.38
C LEU A 112 -1.06 -25.86 -17.64
N SER A 113 -1.42 -27.14 -17.48
CA SER A 113 -1.77 -28.00 -18.61
C SER A 113 -3.03 -27.52 -19.33
N ALA A 114 -4.06 -27.11 -18.59
CA ALA A 114 -5.30 -26.59 -19.18
C ALA A 114 -5.07 -25.26 -19.93
N LEU A 115 -4.21 -24.39 -19.42
CA LEU A 115 -3.86 -23.13 -20.08
C LEU A 115 -3.04 -23.38 -21.35
N THR A 116 -2.13 -24.36 -21.32
CA THR A 116 -1.36 -24.81 -22.49
C THR A 116 -2.30 -25.31 -23.59
N ASP A 117 -3.28 -26.14 -23.22
CA ASP A 117 -4.31 -26.63 -24.15
C ASP A 117 -5.22 -25.51 -24.69
N GLN A 118 -5.47 -24.45 -23.92
CA GLN A 118 -6.25 -23.29 -24.36
C GLN A 118 -5.46 -22.43 -25.34
N LEU A 119 -4.16 -22.24 -25.11
CA LEU A 119 -3.26 -21.53 -26.02
C LEU A 119 -3.09 -22.28 -27.34
N ASP A 120 -2.95 -23.60 -27.31
CA ASP A 120 -2.87 -24.43 -28.52
C ASP A 120 -4.18 -24.38 -29.33
N ARG A 121 -5.34 -24.30 -28.66
CA ARG A 121 -6.65 -24.12 -29.31
C ARG A 121 -6.86 -22.71 -29.83
N ALA A 122 -6.33 -21.70 -29.17
CA ALA A 122 -6.41 -20.30 -29.59
C ALA A 122 -5.53 -20.05 -30.83
N ALA A 123 -4.35 -20.66 -30.89
CA ALA A 123 -3.46 -20.61 -32.06
C ALA A 123 -4.06 -21.30 -33.31
N ALA A 124 -5.02 -22.21 -33.14
CA ALA A 124 -5.64 -22.97 -34.22
C ALA A 124 -6.92 -22.33 -34.82
N LYS A 125 -7.38 -21.17 -34.34
CA LYS A 125 -8.68 -20.59 -34.72
C LYS A 125 -8.54 -19.42 -35.71
N PRO A 126 -9.14 -19.46 -36.93
CA PRO A 126 -9.23 -18.29 -37.78
C PRO A 126 -10.26 -17.28 -37.25
N ALA A 127 -9.96 -15.99 -37.42
CA ALA A 127 -10.74 -14.87 -36.90
C ALA A 127 -12.18 -14.81 -37.46
N PRO A 128 -13.22 -14.59 -36.63
CA PRO A 128 -14.56 -14.32 -37.10
C PRO A 128 -14.78 -12.82 -37.35
N ALA A 129 -15.60 -12.54 -38.38
CA ALA A 129 -16.05 -11.22 -38.77
C ALA A 129 -17.06 -10.60 -37.78
N ARG A 130 -17.03 -9.27 -37.71
CA ARG A 130 -17.80 -8.37 -36.84
C ARG A 130 -19.28 -8.26 -37.27
N PRO A 131 -20.26 -8.27 -36.35
CA PRO A 131 -21.59 -7.73 -36.65
C PRO A 131 -21.91 -6.43 -35.89
N ALA A 132 -22.91 -5.74 -36.44
CA ALA A 132 -23.27 -4.35 -36.24
C ALA A 132 -24.16 -4.07 -35.01
N THR A 133 -24.22 -2.78 -34.70
CA THR A 133 -25.00 -2.05 -33.69
C THR A 133 -26.52 -2.13 -33.87
N GLY A 134 -27.26 -2.11 -32.76
CA GLY A 134 -28.71 -1.88 -32.72
C GLY A 134 -29.15 -1.36 -31.34
N ASP A 135 -29.96 -0.29 -31.36
CA ASP A 135 -30.31 0.63 -30.26
C ASP A 135 -31.59 0.27 -29.46
N ALA A 136 -31.65 0.84 -28.23
CA ALA A 136 -32.80 1.41 -27.48
C ALA A 136 -33.84 0.49 -26.78
N PRO A 137 -34.67 0.99 -25.82
CA PRO A 137 -34.58 2.17 -24.92
C PRO A 137 -34.98 1.93 -23.43
N LEU A 138 -34.86 3.01 -22.64
CA LEU A 138 -35.22 3.24 -21.22
C LEU A 138 -36.72 3.49 -20.95
N ALA A 139 -37.18 3.17 -19.71
CA ALA A 139 -38.31 3.75 -18.95
C ALA A 139 -38.50 2.96 -17.63
N ASN A 140 -38.91 3.44 -16.45
CA ASN A 140 -39.09 4.77 -15.86
C ASN A 140 -39.34 4.62 -14.33
N ASP A 141 -38.96 5.65 -13.56
CA ASP A 141 -39.44 6.18 -12.26
C ASP A 141 -40.41 5.43 -11.31
N ARG A 142 -40.12 5.50 -9.98
CA ARG A 142 -40.89 6.18 -8.89
C ARG A 142 -40.36 5.76 -7.49
N ALA A 143 -39.89 6.69 -6.63
CA ALA A 143 -40.62 7.47 -5.59
C ALA A 143 -41.31 6.59 -4.51
N ALA A 144 -41.33 6.84 -3.20
CA ALA A 144 -40.70 7.78 -2.26
C ALA A 144 -41.04 7.27 -0.83
N ASP A 145 -40.52 7.97 0.18
CA ASP A 145 -40.99 8.06 1.58
C ASP A 145 -40.49 7.04 2.64
N SER A 146 -39.60 7.49 3.53
CA SER A 146 -39.91 7.68 4.97
C SER A 146 -38.69 8.21 5.77
N GLU A 147 -38.88 9.31 6.52
CA GLU A 147 -38.00 9.79 7.61
C GLU A 147 -38.36 9.10 8.97
N PRO A 148 -37.74 9.43 10.12
CA PRO A 148 -36.32 9.24 10.49
C PRO A 148 -36.18 8.53 11.86
N ASP A 149 -35.00 7.98 12.17
CA ASP A 149 -34.40 7.98 13.52
C ASP A 149 -33.06 7.22 13.49
N GLY A 150 -31.99 7.95 13.18
CA GLY A 150 -30.60 7.48 13.20
C GLY A 150 -29.70 8.55 13.84
N PRO A 151 -28.50 8.19 14.34
CA PRO A 151 -27.64 9.10 15.09
C PRO A 151 -27.33 10.34 14.25
N ALA A 152 -27.64 11.51 14.80
CA ALA A 152 -27.64 12.79 14.10
C ALA A 152 -26.33 13.02 13.32
N VAL A 153 -26.42 12.85 11.99
CA VAL A 153 -25.39 13.30 11.07
C VAL A 153 -25.36 14.83 11.16
N PRO A 154 -24.18 15.46 11.33
CA PRO A 154 -24.11 16.91 11.46
C PRO A 154 -24.63 17.53 10.15
N PRO A 155 -25.51 18.55 10.22
CA PRO A 155 -26.07 19.17 9.03
C PRO A 155 -24.97 19.56 8.03
N PRO A 156 -25.14 19.29 6.71
CA PRO A 156 -24.12 19.55 5.69
C PRO A 156 -23.56 20.98 5.70
N ASP A 157 -24.36 21.95 6.16
CA ASP A 157 -23.96 23.35 6.27
C ASP A 157 -22.85 23.58 7.31
N LEU A 158 -22.72 22.69 8.30
CA LEU A 158 -21.68 22.74 9.32
C LEU A 158 -20.36 22.08 8.88
N LEU A 159 -20.35 21.44 7.71
CA LEU A 159 -19.17 20.75 7.18
C LEU A 159 -18.33 21.70 6.32
N CYS A 160 -17.03 21.71 6.55
CA CYS A 160 -16.07 22.39 5.69
C CYS A 160 -15.99 21.67 4.35
N SER A 161 -16.23 22.35 3.24
CA SER A 161 -16.15 21.70 1.92
C SER A 161 -14.72 21.41 1.42
N ILE A 162 -13.69 21.68 2.24
CA ILE A 162 -12.30 21.33 1.94
C ILE A 162 -11.91 20.04 2.68
N CYS A 163 -12.17 19.95 3.98
CA CYS A 163 -11.84 18.75 4.78
C CYS A 163 -13.01 17.78 4.98
N CYS A 164 -14.20 18.11 4.46
CA CYS A 164 -15.43 17.33 4.56
C CYS A 164 -15.82 16.93 6.00
N ASP A 165 -15.39 17.71 6.99
CA ASP A 165 -15.63 17.49 8.43
C ASP A 165 -16.25 18.74 9.07
N VAL A 166 -16.84 18.60 10.26
CA VAL A 166 -17.43 19.70 11.03
C VAL A 166 -16.39 20.80 11.23
N MET A 167 -16.77 22.05 10.92
CA MET A 167 -15.83 23.17 10.92
C MET A 167 -15.22 23.42 12.32
N ALA A 168 -13.94 23.10 12.51
CA ALA A 168 -13.25 23.28 13.80
C ALA A 168 -13.08 24.77 14.18
N ASP A 169 -12.76 25.59 13.19
CA ASP A 169 -12.62 27.05 13.28
C ASP A 169 -13.27 27.71 12.05
N PRO A 170 -14.61 27.91 12.05
CA PRO A 170 -15.32 28.42 10.90
C PRO A 170 -14.96 29.89 10.63
N VAL A 171 -14.39 30.15 9.46
CA VAL A 171 -14.08 31.48 8.95
C VAL A 171 -14.77 31.72 7.61
N LEU A 172 -15.28 32.93 7.44
CA LEU A 172 -15.85 33.42 6.20
C LEU A 172 -14.74 33.97 5.31
N LEU A 173 -14.65 33.47 4.07
CA LEU A 173 -13.84 34.08 3.02
C LEU A 173 -14.59 35.31 2.49
N VAL A 174 -14.02 36.50 2.68
CA VAL A 174 -14.70 37.77 2.41
C VAL A 174 -15.04 37.95 0.93
N ASP A 175 -14.21 37.42 0.03
CA ASP A 175 -14.36 37.63 -1.42
C ASP A 175 -15.53 36.83 -2.02
N SER A 176 -15.85 35.66 -1.46
CA SER A 176 -16.88 34.74 -1.97
C SER A 176 -18.07 34.56 -1.03
N GLY A 177 -17.94 34.97 0.23
CA GLY A 177 -18.93 34.74 1.29
C GLY A 177 -19.08 33.29 1.72
N GLN A 178 -18.18 32.38 1.33
CA GLN A 178 -18.21 30.98 1.76
C GLN A 178 -17.50 30.77 3.10
N THR A 179 -17.94 29.77 3.87
CA THR A 179 -17.34 29.44 5.18
C THR A 179 -16.53 28.15 5.11
N TYR A 180 -15.34 28.17 5.71
CA TYR A 180 -14.39 27.06 5.75
C TYR A 180 -13.75 26.94 7.13
N CYS A 181 -13.06 25.83 7.40
CA CYS A 181 -12.05 25.81 8.46
C CYS A 181 -10.91 26.79 8.11
N ARG A 182 -10.48 27.60 9.09
CA ARG A 182 -9.36 28.55 8.94
C ARG A 182 -8.14 27.92 8.28
N LEU A 183 -7.63 26.85 8.88
CA LEU A 183 -6.43 26.17 8.38
C LEU A 183 -6.62 25.66 6.95
N CYS A 184 -7.78 25.06 6.65
CA CYS A 184 -8.06 24.50 5.32
C CYS A 184 -8.07 25.57 4.21
N ILE A 185 -8.69 26.74 4.45
CA ILE A 185 -8.72 27.79 3.44
C ILE A 185 -7.37 28.52 3.31
N GLU A 186 -6.65 28.67 4.41
CA GLU A 186 -5.28 29.23 4.40
C GLU A 186 -4.32 28.33 3.62
N GLU A 187 -4.35 27.01 3.85
CA GLU A 187 -3.54 26.03 3.12
C GLU A 187 -3.95 25.95 1.64
N TRP A 188 -5.25 25.89 1.35
CA TRP A 188 -5.74 25.86 -0.04
C TRP A 188 -5.19 27.03 -0.87
N ILE A 189 -5.28 28.25 -0.33
CA ILE A 189 -4.78 29.45 -1.01
C ILE A 189 -3.26 29.48 -1.10
N ARG A 190 -2.55 28.98 -0.07
CA ARG A 190 -1.09 28.89 -0.06
C ARG A 190 -0.56 27.95 -1.16
N HIS A 191 -1.24 26.85 -1.44
CA HIS A 191 -0.82 25.84 -2.41
C HIS A 191 -1.40 26.05 -3.83
N ALA A 192 -2.37 26.95 -4.00
CA ALA A 192 -2.98 27.20 -5.29
C ALA A 192 -2.06 28.00 -6.22
N LYS A 193 -1.82 27.50 -7.45
CA LYS A 193 -1.11 28.25 -8.52
C LYS A 193 -1.82 29.57 -8.87
N ILE A 194 -3.14 29.59 -8.72
CA ILE A 194 -3.99 30.77 -8.87
C ILE A 194 -4.91 30.78 -7.65
N PRO A 195 -4.87 31.81 -6.78
CA PRO A 195 -5.74 31.89 -5.61
C PRO A 195 -7.21 31.91 -6.03
N THR A 196 -7.91 30.80 -5.81
CA THR A 196 -9.34 30.65 -6.10
C THR A 196 -10.06 30.06 -4.91
N ASP A 197 -11.31 30.46 -4.73
CA ASP A 197 -12.21 29.86 -3.75
C ASP A 197 -12.51 28.41 -4.18
N PRO A 198 -12.38 27.41 -3.28
CA PRO A 198 -12.56 26.01 -3.63
C PRO A 198 -13.95 25.64 -4.14
N LYS A 199 -15.00 26.34 -3.70
CA LYS A 199 -16.40 25.97 -3.96
C LYS A 199 -16.99 26.73 -5.14
N THR A 200 -16.72 28.02 -5.22
CA THR A 200 -17.23 28.93 -6.26
C THR A 200 -16.26 29.07 -7.44
N ARG A 201 -14.99 28.66 -7.26
CA ARG A 201 -13.89 28.88 -8.21
C ARG A 201 -13.62 30.35 -8.54
N GLN A 202 -14.20 31.27 -7.77
CA GLN A 202 -13.96 32.70 -7.90
C GLN A 202 -12.51 33.02 -7.52
N ARG A 203 -11.86 33.94 -8.25
CA ARG A 203 -10.50 34.40 -7.88
C ARG A 203 -10.53 35.21 -6.58
N VAL A 204 -9.60 34.89 -5.69
CA VAL A 204 -9.45 35.51 -4.36
C VAL A 204 -8.33 36.55 -4.44
N GLN A 205 -8.52 37.70 -3.80
CA GLN A 205 -7.50 38.75 -3.75
C GLN A 205 -6.52 38.49 -2.59
N LEU A 206 -5.24 38.79 -2.83
CA LEU A 206 -4.20 38.73 -1.79
C LEU A 206 -3.93 40.15 -1.27
N PRO A 207 -3.72 40.34 0.06
CA PRO A 207 -3.65 39.32 1.10
C PRO A 207 -5.02 38.68 1.44
N LEU A 208 -5.01 37.39 1.80
CA LEU A 208 -6.22 36.62 2.07
C LEU A 208 -7.06 37.28 3.18
N ARG A 209 -8.29 37.68 2.82
CA ARG A 209 -9.24 38.30 3.75
C ARG A 209 -10.23 37.27 4.27
N ILE A 210 -10.01 36.80 5.49
CA ILE A 210 -10.91 35.89 6.21
C ILE A 210 -11.34 36.50 7.55
N VAL A 211 -12.59 36.27 7.93
CA VAL A 211 -13.17 36.76 9.19
C VAL A 211 -13.83 35.60 9.92
N THR A 212 -13.69 35.50 11.24
CA THR A 212 -14.37 34.45 12.01
C THR A 212 -15.88 34.52 11.82
N ASN A 213 -16.49 33.38 11.46
CA ASN A 213 -17.94 33.27 11.36
C ASN A 213 -18.52 32.81 12.71
N TYR A 214 -18.83 33.78 13.58
CA TYR A 214 -19.32 33.52 14.93
C TYR A 214 -20.67 32.78 14.96
N ALA A 215 -21.54 33.00 13.96
CA ALA A 215 -22.81 32.30 13.86
C ALA A 215 -22.60 30.80 13.60
N MET A 216 -21.70 30.47 12.66
CA MET A 216 -21.34 29.08 12.38
C MET A 216 -20.57 28.44 13.54
N ARG A 217 -19.73 29.19 14.24
CA ARG A 217 -19.08 28.71 15.47
C ARG A 217 -20.12 28.32 16.53
N GLY A 218 -21.12 29.17 16.76
CA GLY A 218 -22.21 28.87 17.70
C GLY A 218 -23.04 27.65 17.27
N ALA A 219 -23.30 27.49 15.97
CA ALA A 219 -24.03 26.34 15.44
C ALA A 219 -23.24 25.02 15.57
N VAL A 220 -21.93 25.06 15.32
CA VAL A 220 -21.02 23.93 15.54
C VAL A 220 -20.92 23.59 17.04
N ASP A 221 -20.85 24.59 17.92
CA ASP A 221 -20.75 24.39 19.37
C ASP A 221 -22.02 23.80 20.01
N ALA A 222 -23.15 23.85 19.29
CA ALA A 222 -24.42 23.26 19.71
C ALA A 222 -24.53 21.74 19.44
N LEU A 223 -23.57 21.14 18.73
CA LEU A 223 -23.62 19.72 18.35
C LEU A 223 -23.51 18.73 19.54
N PRO A 224 -24.05 17.50 19.44
CA PRO A 224 -24.07 16.52 20.54
C PRO A 224 -22.66 16.13 21.04
N ALA A 225 -22.57 15.71 22.31
CA ALA A 225 -21.29 15.47 23.00
C ALA A 225 -20.35 14.43 22.36
N GLY A 226 -20.86 13.50 21.55
CA GLY A 226 -20.04 12.51 20.83
C GLY A 226 -19.12 13.14 19.78
N GLU A 227 -19.56 14.21 19.13
CA GLU A 227 -18.78 14.96 18.12
C GLU A 227 -17.79 15.92 18.80
N ARG A 228 -18.13 16.44 19.99
CA ARG A 228 -17.20 17.23 20.81
C ARG A 228 -15.98 16.43 21.23
N ARG A 229 -16.13 15.13 21.54
CA ARG A 229 -15.02 14.26 21.93
C ARG A 229 -14.02 14.01 20.80
N LYS A 230 -14.52 13.87 19.55
CA LYS A 230 -13.67 13.82 18.35
C LYS A 230 -12.92 15.15 18.16
N ARG A 231 -13.60 16.29 18.35
CA ARG A 231 -12.99 17.64 18.32
C ARG A 231 -11.96 17.87 19.41
N GLU A 232 -12.20 17.42 20.65
CA GLU A 232 -11.25 17.53 21.76
C GLU A 232 -9.99 16.70 21.49
N THR A 233 -10.15 15.51 20.90
CA THR A 233 -9.02 14.66 20.51
C THR A 233 -8.23 15.27 19.34
N ALA A 234 -8.91 15.77 18.31
CA ALA A 234 -8.28 16.46 17.18
C ALA A 234 -7.62 17.79 17.58
N ALA A 235 -8.23 18.56 18.48
CA ALA A 235 -7.68 19.80 19.02
C ALA A 235 -6.50 19.54 19.96
N ALA A 236 -6.55 18.48 20.77
CA ALA A 236 -5.41 18.06 21.59
C ALA A 236 -4.24 17.57 20.73
N MET A 237 -4.51 16.83 19.66
CA MET A 237 -3.50 16.46 18.66
C MET A 237 -2.92 17.69 17.96
N ALA A 238 -3.76 18.66 17.56
CA ALA A 238 -3.30 19.91 16.96
C ALA A 238 -2.45 20.76 17.92
N ALA A 239 -2.81 20.80 19.21
CA ALA A 239 -2.03 21.49 20.23
C ALA A 239 -0.69 20.80 20.53
N ALA A 240 -0.68 19.46 20.61
CA ALA A 240 0.55 18.68 20.74
C ALA A 240 1.47 18.87 19.51
N ARG A 241 0.88 18.94 18.31
CA ARG A 241 1.58 19.26 17.06
C ARG A 241 2.19 20.67 17.09
N ALA A 242 1.44 21.68 17.51
CA ALA A 242 1.93 23.05 17.64
C ALA A 242 3.10 23.15 18.65
N ALA A 243 3.06 22.37 19.74
CA ALA A 243 4.16 22.29 20.70
C ALA A 243 5.40 21.60 20.11
N ALA A 244 5.21 20.52 19.34
CA ALA A 244 6.31 19.85 18.65
C ALA A 244 6.94 20.74 17.55
N ASP A 245 6.12 21.49 16.81
CA ASP A 245 6.58 22.49 15.83
C ASP A 245 7.38 23.62 16.50
N ALA A 246 6.91 24.13 17.63
CA ALA A 246 7.63 25.14 18.40
C ALA A 246 8.99 24.62 18.93
N ALA A 247 9.03 23.37 19.40
CA ALA A 247 10.26 22.74 19.88
C ALA A 247 11.27 22.50 18.74
N ALA A 248 10.80 22.04 17.57
CA ALA A 248 11.66 21.84 16.40
C ALA A 248 12.23 23.16 15.87
N ASN A 249 11.44 24.24 15.89
CA ASN A 249 11.87 25.57 15.44
C ASN A 249 12.82 26.27 16.43
N ALA A 250 12.89 25.81 17.68
CA ALA A 250 13.80 26.34 18.69
C ALA A 250 15.22 25.73 18.63
N LEU A 251 15.41 24.65 17.85
CA LEU A 251 16.71 23.98 17.73
C LEU A 251 17.66 24.74 16.78
N PRO A 252 18.98 24.70 17.04
CA PRO A 252 19.97 25.30 16.14
C PRO A 252 19.91 24.68 14.75
N THR A 253 19.84 25.52 13.72
CA THR A 253 19.85 25.11 12.30
C THR A 253 21.20 25.40 11.67
N HIS A 254 21.65 24.53 10.77
CA HIS A 254 22.83 24.82 9.95
C HIS A 254 22.44 25.83 8.84
N PRO A 255 23.22 26.89 8.59
CA PRO A 255 23.00 27.77 7.45
C PRO A 255 23.16 26.97 6.15
N GLY A 256 22.29 27.17 5.16
CA GLY A 256 22.33 26.47 3.88
C GLY A 256 23.68 26.62 3.12
N PRO A 257 23.86 25.94 1.98
CA PRO A 257 25.14 25.92 1.28
C PRO A 257 25.54 27.34 0.88
N ALA A 258 26.80 27.70 1.13
CA ALA A 258 27.31 29.04 0.87
C ALA A 258 27.36 29.31 -0.65
N GLY A 259 26.25 29.82 -1.21
CA GLY A 259 26.13 30.25 -2.60
C GLY A 259 25.72 29.18 -3.62
N GLY A 260 25.26 27.99 -3.18
CA GLY A 260 24.79 26.91 -4.07
C GLY A 260 23.28 26.99 -4.37
N SER A 261 22.88 26.63 -5.60
CA SER A 261 21.46 26.45 -5.98
C SER A 261 20.88 25.07 -5.60
N HIS A 262 21.72 24.19 -5.06
CA HIS A 262 21.42 22.80 -4.71
C HIS A 262 22.42 22.32 -3.65
N TRP A 263 22.12 21.22 -2.99
CA TRP A 263 23.03 20.49 -2.11
C TRP A 263 23.65 19.31 -2.85
N GLU A 264 24.90 18.99 -2.56
CA GLU A 264 25.49 17.70 -2.92
C GLU A 264 25.14 16.66 -1.83
N VAL A 265 24.93 15.40 -2.23
CA VAL A 265 24.57 14.31 -1.30
C VAL A 265 25.59 14.17 -0.17
N GLU A 266 26.89 14.30 -0.46
CA GLU A 266 27.96 14.18 0.53
C GLU A 266 27.91 15.30 1.58
N GLU A 267 27.45 16.50 1.21
CA GLU A 267 27.29 17.62 2.15
C GLU A 267 26.16 17.32 3.13
N VAL A 268 25.02 16.84 2.61
CA VAL A 268 23.88 16.46 3.44
C VAL A 268 24.23 15.27 4.32
N GLN A 269 24.96 14.27 3.80
CA GLN A 269 25.40 13.12 4.58
C GLN A 269 26.34 13.54 5.72
N ALA A 270 27.28 14.45 5.47
CA ALA A 270 28.17 14.97 6.51
C ALA A 270 27.38 15.65 7.64
N LEU A 271 26.33 16.42 7.32
CA LEU A 271 25.43 17.02 8.32
C LEU A 271 24.60 15.98 9.08
N LEU A 272 24.12 14.95 8.38
CA LEU A 272 23.39 13.84 9.00
C LEU A 272 24.28 13.02 9.93
N ASP A 273 25.60 12.98 9.72
CA ASP A 273 26.57 12.30 10.59
C ASP A 273 27.10 13.20 11.73
N ASP A 274 27.02 14.53 11.59
CA ASP A 274 27.48 15.49 12.60
C ASP A 274 26.51 15.59 13.79
N ALA A 275 26.91 15.04 14.94
CA ALA A 275 26.12 15.06 16.16
C ALA A 275 25.85 16.47 16.70
N SER A 276 26.64 17.48 16.32
CA SER A 276 26.43 18.87 16.72
C SER A 276 25.30 19.55 15.95
N VAL A 277 24.81 18.93 14.87
CA VAL A 277 23.74 19.44 14.01
C VAL A 277 22.48 18.59 14.21
N PRO A 278 21.60 18.88 15.18
CA PRO A 278 20.38 18.09 15.39
C PRO A 278 19.34 18.29 14.28
N VAL A 279 19.39 19.43 13.58
CA VAL A 279 18.44 19.79 12.51
C VAL A 279 19.18 20.07 11.22
N VAL A 280 18.88 19.27 10.20
CA VAL A 280 19.31 19.46 8.81
C VAL A 280 18.15 20.08 8.05
N ASP A 281 18.23 21.39 7.84
CA ASP A 281 17.27 22.17 7.04
C ASP A 281 17.83 22.34 5.63
N LEU A 282 17.13 21.80 4.64
CA LEU A 282 17.57 21.86 3.25
C LEU A 282 17.21 23.18 2.57
N GLY A 283 16.48 24.09 3.23
CA GLY A 283 16.19 25.44 2.73
C GLY A 283 15.32 25.48 1.46
N GLY A 284 14.53 24.43 1.21
CA GLY A 284 13.73 24.25 0.00
C GLY A 284 14.55 23.86 -1.23
N LEU A 285 15.85 23.61 -1.07
CA LEU A 285 16.75 23.27 -2.17
C LEU A 285 16.71 21.77 -2.50
N GLU A 286 17.10 21.46 -3.73
CA GLU A 286 17.25 20.08 -4.22
C GLU A 286 18.60 19.50 -3.80
N VAL A 287 18.62 18.25 -3.36
CA VAL A 287 19.82 17.44 -3.14
C VAL A 287 20.09 16.65 -4.41
N LYS A 288 21.26 16.85 -5.02
CA LYS A 288 21.65 16.23 -6.29
C LYS A 288 22.65 15.11 -6.08
N TRP A 289 22.41 14.00 -6.77
CA TRP A 289 23.37 12.91 -6.94
C TRP A 289 24.31 13.21 -8.09
N ARG A 290 25.58 12.79 -7.97
CA ARG A 290 26.52 12.86 -9.10
C ARG A 290 26.13 11.86 -10.18
N ALA A 291 26.23 12.28 -11.44
CA ALA A 291 25.67 11.59 -12.63
C ALA A 291 26.23 10.17 -12.93
N SER A 292 27.22 9.69 -12.18
CA SER A 292 27.83 8.36 -12.34
C SER A 292 27.54 7.41 -11.17
N GLU A 293 26.61 7.77 -10.29
CA GLU A 293 26.43 7.08 -9.00
C GLU A 293 25.11 6.36 -8.92
N THR A 294 25.16 5.04 -9.07
CA THR A 294 24.02 4.15 -8.84
C THR A 294 23.95 3.81 -7.34
N VAL A 295 22.81 4.09 -6.72
CA VAL A 295 22.55 3.86 -5.29
C VAL A 295 22.07 2.42 -5.08
N THR A 296 22.66 1.67 -4.16
CA THR A 296 22.43 0.22 -4.07
C THR A 296 22.37 -0.25 -2.62
N ILE A 297 21.22 -0.71 -2.13
CA ILE A 297 21.12 -1.46 -0.87
C ILE A 297 21.21 -2.95 -1.17
N ASN A 298 22.20 -3.60 -0.56
CA ASN A 298 22.17 -5.05 -0.42
C ASN A 298 21.34 -5.41 0.83
N TYR A 299 20.10 -5.85 0.61
CA TYR A 299 19.16 -6.23 1.66
C TYR A 299 19.63 -7.41 2.54
N LYS A 300 20.61 -8.21 2.10
CA LYS A 300 21.14 -9.34 2.88
C LYS A 300 22.19 -8.91 3.88
N THR A 301 23.00 -7.91 3.53
CA THR A 301 24.09 -7.41 4.37
C THR A 301 23.72 -6.12 5.08
N LEU A 302 22.57 -5.51 4.75
CA LEU A 302 22.23 -4.12 5.09
C LEU A 302 23.36 -3.13 4.74
N SER A 303 24.26 -3.53 3.82
CA SER A 303 25.29 -2.64 3.32
C SER A 303 24.63 -1.74 2.29
N VAL A 304 24.43 -0.50 2.70
CA VAL A 304 23.89 0.55 1.84
C VAL A 304 25.05 1.16 1.07
N GLY A 305 25.12 0.90 -0.22
CA GLY A 305 25.82 1.73 -1.17
C GLY A 305 25.08 3.06 -1.31
N ARG A 306 25.81 4.16 -1.04
CA ARG A 306 25.48 5.58 -1.24
C ARG A 306 23.98 5.87 -1.35
N ALA A 307 23.22 5.73 -0.26
CA ALA A 307 21.93 6.41 -0.03
C ALA A 307 22.17 7.51 1.02
N LEU A 308 21.22 8.43 1.24
CA LEU A 308 21.28 9.24 2.47
C LEU A 308 20.97 8.32 3.65
N LEU A 309 21.88 8.29 4.62
CA LEU A 309 21.84 7.38 5.75
C LEU A 309 21.59 8.15 7.04
N VAL A 310 20.46 7.86 7.68
CA VAL A 310 20.17 8.31 9.03
C VAL A 310 20.42 7.16 9.99
N ARG A 311 21.44 7.30 10.84
CA ARG A 311 21.88 6.25 11.78
C ARG A 311 21.95 6.69 13.23
N ARG A 312 21.76 7.97 13.52
CA ARG A 312 21.85 8.53 14.86
C ARG A 312 20.49 9.03 15.34
N PRO A 313 20.23 9.02 16.66
CA PRO A 313 18.95 9.42 17.20
C PRO A 313 18.75 10.93 17.16
N GLY A 314 17.48 11.36 17.18
CA GLY A 314 17.09 12.77 17.36
C GLY A 314 17.39 13.69 16.17
N VAL A 315 17.64 13.13 14.98
CA VAL A 315 17.86 13.91 13.76
C VAL A 315 16.52 14.43 13.23
N VAL A 316 16.50 15.70 12.85
CA VAL A 316 15.41 16.30 12.08
C VAL A 316 15.92 16.62 10.68
N LEU A 317 15.25 16.11 9.65
CA LEU A 317 15.46 16.48 8.26
C LEU A 317 14.23 17.24 7.76
N ARG A 318 14.41 18.46 7.24
CA ARG A 318 13.25 19.24 6.81
C ARG A 318 13.46 20.12 5.60
N ASN A 319 12.33 20.54 5.01
CA ASN A 319 12.22 21.60 4.02
C ASN A 319 13.17 21.42 2.83
N GLY A 320 12.92 20.43 1.97
CA GLY A 320 13.75 20.24 0.78
C GLY A 320 13.32 19.11 -0.13
N ILE A 321 14.09 18.92 -1.20
CA ILE A 321 13.79 17.95 -2.25
C ILE A 321 14.95 16.95 -2.34
N LEU A 322 14.69 15.70 -2.01
CA LEU A 322 15.59 14.58 -2.28
C LEU A 322 15.22 13.99 -3.64
N ARG A 323 15.97 14.35 -4.68
CA ARG A 323 15.76 13.78 -6.01
C ARG A 323 16.72 12.62 -6.21
N GLY A 324 16.23 11.43 -6.52
CA GLY A 324 17.08 10.29 -6.86
C GLY A 324 17.88 10.54 -8.15
N ALA A 325 18.94 9.75 -8.36
CA ALA A 325 19.84 9.91 -9.51
C ALA A 325 19.16 9.74 -10.90
N GLY A 326 17.93 9.22 -10.95
CA GLY A 326 17.20 8.96 -12.20
C GLY A 326 17.90 7.90 -13.06
N GLY A 327 17.34 6.69 -13.16
CA GLY A 327 17.96 5.64 -13.97
C GLY A 327 17.28 4.29 -13.81
N VAL A 328 17.59 3.36 -14.72
CA VAL A 328 17.20 1.95 -14.57
C VAL A 328 18.16 1.33 -13.56
N ALA A 329 17.64 0.78 -12.46
CA ALA A 329 18.46 0.00 -11.54
C ALA A 329 19.18 -1.11 -12.31
N PRO A 330 20.51 -1.29 -12.14
CA PRO A 330 21.30 -2.22 -12.95
C PRO A 330 20.93 -3.68 -12.70
N GLU A 331 20.32 -4.00 -11.55
CA GLU A 331 19.92 -5.35 -11.16
C GLU A 331 18.58 -5.32 -10.36
N PRO A 332 17.63 -6.24 -10.62
CA PRO A 332 16.31 -6.26 -10.00
C PRO A 332 16.28 -6.64 -8.50
N HIS A 333 17.42 -7.05 -7.93
CA HIS A 333 17.53 -7.52 -6.53
C HIS A 333 18.29 -6.57 -5.60
N GLU A 334 18.85 -5.51 -6.16
CA GLU A 334 19.56 -4.48 -5.41
C GLU A 334 18.62 -3.29 -5.17
N GLY A 335 18.30 -3.02 -3.91
CA GLY A 335 17.35 -1.97 -3.56
C GLY A 335 17.95 -0.61 -3.71
N VAL A 336 17.71 0.10 -4.80
CA VAL A 336 18.03 1.52 -4.85
C VAL A 336 17.12 2.24 -3.85
N VAL A 337 17.67 3.00 -2.91
CA VAL A 337 16.88 3.75 -1.92
C VAL A 337 17.38 5.18 -1.85
N THR A 338 16.47 6.15 -1.87
CA THR A 338 16.87 7.57 -1.81
C THR A 338 17.26 7.97 -0.37
N LEU A 339 16.45 7.58 0.61
CA LEU A 339 16.70 7.83 2.04
C LEU A 339 16.53 6.55 2.87
N PHE A 340 17.56 6.14 3.59
CA PHE A 340 17.54 5.01 4.51
C PHE A 340 17.61 5.46 5.97
N VAL A 341 16.64 5.03 6.78
CA VAL A 341 16.53 5.29 8.21
C VAL A 341 16.73 3.97 8.96
N GLY A 342 17.92 3.80 9.54
CA GLY A 342 18.32 2.56 10.21
C GLY A 342 17.96 2.51 11.69
N GLU A 343 18.20 1.36 12.32
CA GLU A 343 17.86 1.07 13.73
C GLU A 343 18.34 2.13 14.73
N GLY A 344 19.51 2.73 14.50
CA GLY A 344 20.06 3.79 15.36
C GLY A 344 19.33 5.14 15.28
N ALA A 345 18.46 5.35 14.29
CA ALA A 345 17.76 6.61 14.04
C ALA A 345 16.51 6.81 14.93
N LYS A 346 16.63 6.51 16.22
CA LYS A 346 15.52 6.65 17.17
C LYS A 346 15.06 8.10 17.27
N GLY A 347 13.75 8.33 17.11
CA GLY A 347 13.17 9.68 17.17
C GLY A 347 13.51 10.56 15.97
N PHE A 348 13.86 9.97 14.82
CA PHE A 348 14.03 10.70 13.57
C PHE A 348 12.72 11.39 13.15
N LEU A 349 12.82 12.66 12.74
CA LEU A 349 11.71 13.44 12.20
C LEU A 349 12.04 13.88 10.77
N MET A 350 11.15 13.56 9.83
CA MET A 350 11.17 14.09 8.47
C MET A 350 9.96 15.02 8.27
N ASP A 351 10.20 16.26 7.84
CA ASP A 351 9.17 17.30 7.75
C ASP A 351 9.28 18.14 6.48
N GLU A 352 8.21 18.26 5.68
CA GLU A 352 8.24 19.10 4.47
C GLU A 352 9.36 18.69 3.49
N VAL A 353 9.56 17.38 3.37
CA VAL A 353 10.55 16.80 2.46
C VAL A 353 9.84 16.09 1.31
N VAL A 354 10.26 16.41 0.09
CA VAL A 354 9.82 15.71 -1.13
C VAL A 354 10.91 14.74 -1.55
N VAL A 355 10.59 13.45 -1.63
CA VAL A 355 11.49 12.38 -2.10
C VAL A 355 10.99 11.88 -3.44
N ARG A 356 11.70 12.15 -4.53
CA ARG A 356 11.19 11.90 -5.87
C ARG A 356 12.18 11.30 -6.84
N GLU A 357 11.64 10.62 -7.85
CA GLU A 357 12.38 10.12 -9.01
C GLU A 357 13.56 9.19 -8.62
N GLY A 358 13.44 8.50 -7.49
CA GLY A 358 14.33 7.41 -7.11
C GLY A 358 14.20 6.22 -8.07
N ALA A 359 15.31 5.56 -8.38
CA ALA A 359 15.27 4.35 -9.22
C ALA A 359 14.67 3.12 -8.49
N GLY A 360 14.49 3.20 -7.16
CA GLY A 360 13.88 2.17 -6.32
C GLY A 360 12.98 2.79 -5.25
N ASP A 361 13.19 2.46 -3.97
CA ASP A 361 12.37 2.99 -2.89
C ASP A 361 12.69 4.47 -2.61
N GLY A 362 11.67 5.28 -2.33
CA GLY A 362 11.84 6.66 -1.88
C GLY A 362 12.48 6.69 -0.50
N VAL A 363 11.71 6.28 0.51
CA VAL A 363 12.14 6.23 1.91
C VAL A 363 12.07 4.79 2.42
N TYR A 364 13.15 4.32 3.06
CA TYR A 364 13.23 3.00 3.66
C TYR A 364 13.56 3.09 5.13
N VAL A 365 12.66 2.62 5.98
CA VAL A 365 12.81 2.60 7.44
C VAL A 365 12.93 1.15 7.92
N ALA A 366 14.06 0.80 8.54
CA ALA A 366 14.29 -0.55 9.08
C ALA A 366 14.80 -0.51 10.53
N GLY A 367 14.13 -1.26 11.40
CA GLY A 367 14.45 -1.37 12.83
C GLY A 367 14.21 -0.10 13.66
N ALA A 368 14.14 1.08 13.03
CA ALA A 368 14.05 2.36 13.69
C ALA A 368 12.74 2.55 14.50
N GLN A 369 12.85 3.17 15.66
CA GLN A 369 11.72 3.40 16.57
C GLN A 369 11.41 4.89 16.71
N GLY A 370 10.13 5.22 16.76
CA GLY A 370 9.67 6.60 16.95
C GLY A 370 9.97 7.51 15.76
N VAL A 371 10.04 6.94 14.55
CA VAL A 371 10.21 7.73 13.32
C VAL A 371 8.92 8.49 13.04
N SER A 372 9.02 9.79 12.78
CA SER A 372 7.88 10.64 12.44
C SER A 372 8.08 11.24 11.05
N ILE A 373 7.09 11.10 10.17
CA ILE A 373 7.10 11.63 8.81
C ILE A 373 5.88 12.52 8.66
N ARG A 374 6.06 13.81 8.41
CA ARG A 374 4.96 14.77 8.36
C ARG A 374 5.08 15.68 7.17
N ARG A 375 3.95 15.96 6.49
CA ARG A 375 3.92 16.84 5.31
C ARG A 375 5.02 16.46 4.30
N CYS A 376 5.18 15.18 4.02
CA CYS A 376 6.21 14.68 3.12
C CYS A 376 5.57 14.04 1.89
N TRP A 377 6.25 14.14 0.75
CA TRP A 377 5.76 13.61 -0.52
C TRP A 377 6.77 12.61 -1.08
N MET A 378 6.36 11.38 -1.38
CA MET A 378 7.19 10.40 -2.08
C MET A 378 6.64 10.14 -3.49
N GLU A 379 7.27 10.71 -4.50
CA GLU A 379 6.70 10.82 -5.85
C GLU A 379 7.54 10.19 -6.95
N GLY A 380 6.94 9.39 -7.82
CA GLY A 380 7.63 8.93 -9.03
C GLY A 380 8.80 7.98 -8.79
N ASN A 381 8.91 7.39 -7.59
CA ASN A 381 9.98 6.47 -7.24
C ASN A 381 9.70 5.07 -7.83
N GLY A 382 10.73 4.39 -8.34
CA GLY A 382 10.59 3.05 -8.89
C GLY A 382 9.82 2.97 -10.22
N THR A 383 9.67 4.07 -10.95
CA THR A 383 8.86 4.14 -12.19
C THR A 383 9.58 3.64 -13.44
N ALA A 384 10.87 3.31 -13.35
CA ALA A 384 11.62 2.74 -14.47
C ALA A 384 11.00 1.39 -14.88
N ARG A 385 10.65 1.26 -16.17
CA ARG A 385 9.87 0.18 -16.81
C ARG A 385 10.26 -1.28 -16.50
N LEU A 386 11.38 -1.52 -15.82
CA LEU A 386 11.91 -2.84 -15.52
C LEU A 386 11.91 -3.17 -14.01
N ALA A 387 11.59 -2.21 -13.14
CA ALA A 387 11.65 -2.37 -11.69
C ALA A 387 10.26 -2.17 -11.09
N ASN A 388 9.41 -3.19 -11.17
CA ASN A 388 8.16 -3.30 -10.38
C ASN A 388 8.43 -3.38 -8.86
N ASN A 389 9.51 -2.81 -8.34
CA ASN A 389 10.00 -3.04 -6.98
C ASN A 389 10.22 -1.76 -6.16
N GLY A 390 10.13 -0.57 -6.75
CA GLY A 390 10.34 0.68 -6.00
C GLY A 390 9.06 1.22 -5.38
N HIS A 391 9.09 1.39 -4.06
CA HIS A 391 8.00 1.88 -3.22
C HIS A 391 8.17 3.35 -2.85
N GLY A 392 7.08 4.05 -2.51
CA GLY A 392 7.19 5.40 -1.93
C GLY A 392 7.88 5.37 -0.55
N LEU A 393 7.31 4.59 0.37
CA LEU A 393 7.79 4.37 1.74
C LEU A 393 7.81 2.86 2.07
N VAL A 394 8.88 2.39 2.68
CA VAL A 394 9.02 1.02 3.16
C VAL A 394 9.30 1.04 4.65
N VAL A 395 8.58 0.21 5.42
CA VAL A 395 8.70 0.14 6.88
C VAL A 395 8.85 -1.32 7.31
N ARG A 396 10.07 -1.73 7.69
CA ARG A 396 10.42 -3.14 7.88
C ARG A 396 11.18 -3.40 9.18
N ASP A 397 11.38 -4.69 9.45
CA ASP A 397 12.26 -5.21 10.50
C ASP A 397 11.92 -4.65 11.89
N GLY A 398 10.62 -4.62 12.20
CA GLY A 398 10.12 -4.15 13.49
C GLY A 398 10.10 -2.64 13.67
N ALA A 399 10.36 -1.85 12.62
CA ALA A 399 10.29 -0.39 12.70
C ALA A 399 8.89 0.12 13.13
N GLU A 400 8.88 1.24 13.86
CA GLU A 400 7.67 1.97 14.25
C GLU A 400 7.70 3.38 13.66
N VAL A 401 6.74 3.67 12.79
CA VAL A 401 6.59 4.94 12.08
C VAL A 401 5.24 5.58 12.40
N ARG A 402 5.23 6.90 12.57
CA ARG A 402 4.03 7.75 12.54
C ARG A 402 4.07 8.63 11.30
N MET A 403 2.98 8.71 10.56
CA MET A 403 2.86 9.52 9.37
C MET A 403 1.67 10.46 9.43
N GLU A 404 1.85 11.74 9.12
CA GLU A 404 0.79 12.76 9.14
C GLU A 404 0.81 13.59 7.86
N ALA A 405 -0.33 13.67 7.16
CA ALA A 405 -0.45 14.42 5.90
C ALA A 405 0.68 14.09 4.90
N GLY A 406 1.02 12.80 4.82
CA GLY A 406 2.03 12.29 3.90
C GLY A 406 1.37 11.76 2.62
N CYS A 407 1.96 12.09 1.48
CA CYS A 407 1.51 11.62 0.18
C CYS A 407 2.57 10.71 -0.42
N ALA A 408 2.15 9.64 -1.07
CA ALA A 408 3.01 8.96 -2.00
C ALA A 408 2.24 8.56 -3.25
N ARG A 409 2.75 9.04 -4.37
CA ARG A 409 2.01 9.08 -5.63
C ARG A 409 2.89 8.71 -6.82
N GLY A 410 2.31 7.99 -7.77
CA GLY A 410 3.00 7.70 -9.01
C GLY A 410 4.22 6.82 -8.85
N ASN A 411 4.29 5.99 -7.79
CA ASN A 411 5.42 5.10 -7.56
C ASN A 411 5.21 3.73 -8.26
N GLY A 412 6.29 2.97 -8.47
CA GLY A 412 6.28 1.68 -9.16
C GLY A 412 5.48 0.60 -8.42
N ARG A 413 5.62 0.49 -7.11
CA ARG A 413 4.63 -0.12 -6.23
C ARG A 413 4.23 0.94 -5.23
N GLY A 414 2.99 0.94 -4.75
CA GLY A 414 2.52 2.03 -3.91
C GLY A 414 3.21 2.17 -2.56
N VAL A 415 2.58 3.00 -1.75
CA VAL A 415 3.16 3.84 -0.72
C VAL A 415 3.78 3.08 0.42
N LEU A 416 3.32 1.89 0.77
CA LEU A 416 3.67 1.34 2.07
C LEU A 416 3.83 -0.16 2.03
N VAL A 417 5.06 -0.65 2.25
CA VAL A 417 5.30 -2.06 2.60
C VAL A 417 5.63 -2.19 4.06
N LEU A 418 4.72 -2.82 4.80
CA LEU A 418 4.94 -3.22 6.18
C LEU A 418 5.30 -4.70 6.23
N GLY A 419 6.44 -5.07 6.83
CA GLY A 419 6.84 -6.47 6.97
C GLY A 419 7.73 -6.71 8.19
N GLY A 420 7.75 -7.95 8.71
CA GLY A 420 8.60 -8.31 9.84
C GLY A 420 8.13 -7.74 11.18
N GLY A 421 6.81 -7.66 11.39
CA GLY A 421 6.22 -7.16 12.65
C GLY A 421 6.31 -5.65 12.86
N SER A 422 6.62 -4.89 11.81
CA SER A 422 6.64 -3.43 11.83
C SER A 422 5.25 -2.81 12.07
N ARG A 423 5.24 -1.53 12.43
CA ARG A 423 4.02 -0.77 12.73
C ARG A 423 4.03 0.59 12.04
N LEU A 424 2.93 0.91 11.37
CA LEU A 424 2.64 2.27 10.93
C LEU A 424 1.33 2.75 11.53
N HIS A 425 1.35 3.96 12.07
CA HIS A 425 0.15 4.76 12.29
C HIS A 425 0.17 5.93 11.32
N ALA A 426 -0.87 6.08 10.50
CA ALA A 426 -0.97 7.12 9.49
C ALA A 426 -2.26 7.92 9.65
N ALA A 427 -2.17 9.24 9.57
CA ALA A 427 -3.32 10.14 9.56
C ALA A 427 -3.32 10.97 8.29
N GLY A 428 -4.43 10.94 7.55
CA GLY A 428 -4.57 11.66 6.27
C GLY A 428 -3.53 11.23 5.22
N VAL A 429 -3.34 9.91 5.06
CA VAL A 429 -2.41 9.39 4.04
C VAL A 429 -3.04 9.51 2.65
N GLU A 430 -2.25 9.96 1.67
CA GLU A 430 -2.64 9.87 0.25
C GLU A 430 -1.76 8.84 -0.45
N SER A 431 -2.39 7.84 -1.06
CA SER A 431 -1.74 6.78 -1.82
C SER A 431 -2.39 6.66 -3.18
N SER A 432 -1.90 7.43 -4.15
CA SER A 432 -2.60 7.59 -5.44
C SER A 432 -1.76 7.26 -6.67
N ARG A 433 -2.41 6.73 -7.71
CA ARG A 433 -1.82 6.52 -9.05
C ARG A 433 -0.52 5.72 -9.05
N ASN A 434 -0.38 4.79 -8.12
CA ASN A 434 0.76 3.89 -8.10
C ASN A 434 0.52 2.75 -9.10
N VAL A 435 1.60 2.21 -9.70
CA VAL A 435 1.46 1.13 -10.69
C VAL A 435 1.00 -0.17 -10.03
N GLY A 436 1.42 -0.44 -8.79
CA GLY A 436 0.92 -1.56 -7.97
C GLY A 436 -0.24 -1.17 -7.04
N HIS A 437 -0.35 -1.87 -5.92
CA HIS A 437 -1.30 -1.55 -4.83
C HIS A 437 -0.97 -0.22 -4.21
N GLY A 438 -1.97 0.48 -3.68
CA GLY A 438 -1.75 1.72 -2.93
C GLY A 438 -1.03 1.47 -1.61
N ILE A 439 -1.67 0.76 -0.68
CA ILE A 439 -1.10 0.42 0.64
C ILE A 439 -0.94 -1.09 0.71
N TYR A 440 0.26 -1.61 1.04
CA TYR A 440 0.55 -3.05 1.09
C TYR A 440 1.10 -3.51 2.45
N VAL A 441 0.26 -4.16 3.25
CA VAL A 441 0.62 -4.66 4.59
C VAL A 441 0.87 -6.17 4.51
N ARG A 442 2.01 -6.64 5.01
CA ARG A 442 2.34 -8.08 4.97
C ARG A 442 3.05 -8.63 6.20
N ASP A 443 3.14 -9.96 6.26
CA ASP A 443 4.03 -10.71 7.16
C ASP A 443 3.91 -10.32 8.64
N GLY A 444 2.67 -10.27 9.15
CA GLY A 444 2.39 -9.97 10.55
C GLY A 444 2.51 -8.50 10.94
N ALA A 445 2.77 -7.60 9.99
CA ALA A 445 2.90 -6.18 10.28
C ALA A 445 1.54 -5.51 10.52
N ARG A 446 1.57 -4.33 11.17
CA ARG A 446 0.37 -3.65 11.67
C ARG A 446 0.23 -2.25 11.10
N LEU A 447 -0.95 -1.97 10.58
CA LEU A 447 -1.34 -0.68 10.04
C LEU A 447 -2.52 -0.11 10.83
N SER A 448 -2.43 1.18 11.18
CA SER A 448 -3.55 1.97 11.63
C SER A 448 -3.65 3.22 10.75
N VAL A 449 -4.82 3.45 10.15
CA VAL A 449 -5.09 4.63 9.31
C VAL A 449 -6.28 5.39 9.88
N GLU A 450 -6.13 6.70 10.03
CA GLU A 450 -7.21 7.63 10.37
C GLU A 450 -7.34 8.69 9.28
N GLY A 451 -8.35 8.55 8.43
CA GLY A 451 -8.53 9.39 7.25
C GLY A 451 -7.47 9.14 6.18
N GLY A 452 -7.86 9.32 4.93
CA GLY A 452 -6.95 9.26 3.80
C GLY A 452 -7.57 8.63 2.56
N GLU A 453 -6.75 8.55 1.52
CA GLU A 453 -7.15 8.06 0.21
C GLU A 453 -6.15 7.01 -0.26
N SER A 454 -6.67 5.93 -0.84
CA SER A 454 -5.90 4.98 -1.62
C SER A 454 -6.59 4.74 -2.97
N VAL A 455 -6.35 5.64 -3.92
CA VAL A 455 -7.17 5.81 -5.11
C VAL A 455 -6.40 5.74 -6.43
N GLY A 456 -7.04 5.19 -7.47
CA GLY A 456 -6.47 5.20 -8.82
C GLY A 456 -5.22 4.34 -8.99
N ASN A 457 -5.03 3.30 -8.17
CA ASN A 457 -3.84 2.45 -8.21
C ASN A 457 -4.06 1.26 -9.17
N GLY A 458 -2.97 0.76 -9.79
CA GLY A 458 -3.04 -0.38 -10.73
C GLY A 458 -3.24 -1.74 -10.05
N GLY A 459 -3.15 -1.80 -8.73
CA GLY A 459 -3.54 -2.96 -7.91
C GLY A 459 -4.76 -2.65 -7.04
N ASP A 460 -4.75 -3.13 -5.81
CA ASP A 460 -5.77 -2.81 -4.80
C ASP A 460 -5.46 -1.49 -4.08
N GLY A 461 -6.48 -0.82 -3.54
CA GLY A 461 -6.28 0.34 -2.67
C GLY A 461 -5.52 -0.03 -1.39
N LEU A 462 -5.99 -1.04 -0.66
CA LEU A 462 -5.30 -1.63 0.50
C LEU A 462 -5.21 -3.14 0.32
N TRP A 463 -3.99 -3.68 0.31
CA TRP A 463 -3.76 -5.12 0.31
C TRP A 463 -3.12 -5.58 1.62
N CYS A 464 -3.77 -6.51 2.32
CA CYS A 464 -3.30 -7.14 3.55
C CYS A 464 -3.00 -8.63 3.30
N PHE A 465 -1.74 -9.03 3.50
CA PHE A 465 -1.23 -10.35 3.18
C PHE A 465 -0.56 -11.04 4.38
N ASN A 466 -0.72 -12.36 4.50
CA ASN A 466 0.04 -13.21 5.44
C ASN A 466 0.08 -12.65 6.88
N ARG A 467 -1.05 -12.74 7.58
CA ARG A 467 -1.23 -12.30 8.98
C ARG A 467 -1.10 -10.80 9.21
N ALA A 468 -1.17 -9.98 8.17
CA ALA A 468 -1.25 -8.54 8.29
C ALA A 468 -2.44 -8.13 9.15
N VAL A 469 -2.28 -7.06 9.94
CA VAL A 469 -3.37 -6.47 10.71
C VAL A 469 -3.54 -5.02 10.30
N ALA A 470 -4.73 -4.65 9.82
CA ALA A 470 -5.04 -3.28 9.46
C ALA A 470 -6.32 -2.80 10.16
N SER A 471 -6.29 -1.60 10.70
CA SER A 471 -7.46 -0.88 11.19
C SER A 471 -7.50 0.48 10.49
N CYS A 472 -8.52 0.69 9.66
CA CYS A 472 -8.66 1.88 8.84
C CYS A 472 -9.99 2.53 9.16
N ARG A 473 -9.95 3.81 9.56
CA ARG A 473 -11.11 4.64 9.77
C ARG A 473 -11.16 5.72 8.71
N ASN A 474 -12.30 5.91 8.05
CA ASN A 474 -12.53 6.91 7.01
C ASN A 474 -11.49 6.85 5.87
N LEU A 475 -11.15 5.64 5.41
CA LEU A 475 -10.27 5.45 4.26
C LEU A 475 -11.12 5.38 2.99
N GLU A 476 -10.80 6.22 2.00
CA GLU A 476 -11.40 6.15 0.67
C GLU A 476 -10.50 5.32 -0.26
N ALA A 477 -10.93 4.10 -0.60
CA ALA A 477 -10.23 3.16 -1.46
C ALA A 477 -11.00 2.96 -2.77
N GLY A 478 -10.83 3.88 -3.73
CA GLY A 478 -11.65 3.90 -4.94
C GLY A 478 -10.90 4.10 -6.26
N GLY A 479 -11.55 3.72 -7.35
CA GLY A 479 -10.99 3.85 -8.71
C GLY A 479 -9.74 3.01 -8.95
N ASN A 480 -9.50 1.96 -8.17
CA ASN A 480 -8.34 1.08 -8.34
C ASN A 480 -8.65 -0.03 -9.37
N ASP A 481 -7.64 -0.50 -10.11
CA ASP A 481 -7.84 -1.57 -11.11
C ASP A 481 -8.19 -2.91 -10.44
N GLY A 482 -7.67 -3.15 -9.23
CA GLY A 482 -8.02 -4.27 -8.36
C GLY A 482 -9.25 -3.99 -7.50
N SER A 483 -9.21 -4.40 -6.23
CA SER A 483 -10.25 -4.15 -5.24
C SER A 483 -9.97 -2.88 -4.43
N GLY A 484 -10.98 -2.32 -3.77
CA GLY A 484 -10.75 -1.24 -2.81
C GLY A 484 -9.87 -1.74 -1.64
N VAL A 485 -10.32 -2.82 -1.01
CA VAL A 485 -9.58 -3.50 0.07
C VAL A 485 -9.52 -5.00 -0.19
N PHE A 486 -8.34 -5.59 -0.04
CA PHE A 486 -8.11 -7.02 -0.21
C PHE A 486 -7.38 -7.59 1.00
N ALA A 487 -7.95 -8.62 1.64
CA ALA A 487 -7.34 -9.31 2.78
C ALA A 487 -7.20 -10.81 2.50
N GLN A 488 -6.01 -11.37 2.75
CA GLN A 488 -5.76 -12.81 2.56
C GLN A 488 -4.76 -13.43 3.55
N TYR A 489 -4.78 -14.76 3.62
CA TYR A 489 -3.90 -15.59 4.45
C TYR A 489 -3.80 -15.17 5.92
N LEU A 490 -4.88 -15.37 6.69
CA LEU A 490 -4.94 -15.10 8.13
C LEU A 490 -4.82 -13.62 8.51
N SER A 491 -4.99 -12.72 7.54
CA SER A 491 -4.97 -11.28 7.78
C SER A 491 -6.24 -10.83 8.49
N LYS A 492 -6.14 -9.75 9.27
CA LYS A 492 -7.25 -9.16 10.02
C LYS A 492 -7.40 -7.70 9.64
N VAL A 493 -8.51 -7.35 9.00
CA VAL A 493 -8.77 -5.99 8.53
C VAL A 493 -10.07 -5.48 9.15
N THR A 494 -10.03 -4.26 9.67
CA THR A 494 -11.21 -3.51 10.13
C THR A 494 -11.31 -2.22 9.35
N LEU A 495 -12.44 -2.01 8.68
CA LEU A 495 -12.80 -0.79 7.97
C LEU A 495 -13.99 -0.16 8.70
N GLU A 496 -13.87 1.11 9.06
CA GLU A 496 -14.92 1.88 9.73
C GLU A 496 -15.08 3.24 9.04
N GLY A 497 -16.23 3.50 8.41
CA GLY A 497 -16.41 4.70 7.59
C GLY A 497 -15.62 4.69 6.28
N GLY A 498 -15.76 5.76 5.50
CA GLY A 498 -15.12 5.90 4.19
C GLY A 498 -15.84 5.12 3.08
N GLY A 499 -15.09 4.66 2.09
CA GLY A 499 -15.68 4.04 0.90
C GLY A 499 -14.73 3.17 0.10
N CYS A 500 -15.27 2.10 -0.49
CA CYS A 500 -14.63 1.28 -1.50
C CYS A 500 -15.42 1.37 -2.81
N ARG A 501 -15.11 2.37 -3.64
CA ARG A 501 -15.97 2.76 -4.77
C ARG A 501 -15.29 2.66 -6.12
N ASP A 502 -16.05 2.33 -7.17
CA ASP A 502 -15.59 2.40 -8.55
C ASP A 502 -14.31 1.58 -8.85
N ASN A 503 -14.07 0.50 -8.10
CA ASN A 503 -12.91 -0.36 -8.32
C ASN A 503 -13.17 -1.37 -9.45
N GLY A 504 -12.12 -1.80 -10.16
CA GLY A 504 -12.21 -2.74 -11.28
C GLY A 504 -12.67 -4.14 -10.86
N ALA A 505 -12.30 -4.58 -9.66
CA ALA A 505 -12.75 -5.81 -9.03
C ALA A 505 -13.84 -5.53 -7.97
N SER A 506 -13.63 -5.92 -6.72
CA SER A 506 -14.65 -5.81 -5.66
C SER A 506 -14.39 -4.61 -4.73
N GLY A 507 -15.41 -4.20 -3.96
CA GLY A 507 -15.24 -3.15 -2.95
C GLY A 507 -14.29 -3.59 -1.83
N ALA A 508 -14.67 -4.64 -1.09
CA ALA A 508 -13.77 -5.28 -0.13
C ALA A 508 -13.80 -6.81 -0.22
N VAL A 509 -12.62 -7.43 -0.11
CA VAL A 509 -12.41 -8.87 -0.28
C VAL A 509 -11.75 -9.47 0.96
N ALA A 510 -12.25 -10.61 1.39
CA ALA A 510 -11.60 -11.48 2.37
C ALA A 510 -11.49 -12.90 1.80
N MET A 511 -10.26 -13.42 1.74
CA MET A 511 -9.96 -14.73 1.16
C MET A 511 -9.14 -15.59 2.13
N ASN A 512 -9.32 -16.90 2.04
CA ASN A 512 -8.66 -17.96 2.79
C ASN A 512 -9.09 -18.12 4.26
N GLU A 513 -8.90 -19.34 4.75
CA GLU A 513 -9.30 -19.75 6.08
C GLU A 513 -8.60 -18.90 7.14
N GLY A 514 -9.39 -18.37 8.07
CA GLY A 514 -8.90 -17.58 9.20
C GLY A 514 -8.56 -16.12 8.86
N THR A 515 -8.73 -15.68 7.62
CA THR A 515 -8.80 -14.26 7.29
C THR A 515 -10.08 -13.65 7.86
N MET A 516 -9.96 -12.46 8.45
CA MET A 516 -11.07 -11.74 9.09
C MET A 516 -11.19 -10.34 8.51
N LEU A 517 -12.38 -9.98 8.04
CA LEU A 517 -12.70 -8.64 7.58
C LEU A 517 -13.91 -8.11 8.35
N THR A 518 -13.78 -6.95 8.97
CA THR A 518 -14.89 -6.24 9.62
C THR A 518 -15.13 -4.95 8.86
N VAL A 519 -16.36 -4.70 8.43
CA VAL A 519 -16.75 -3.53 7.62
C VAL A 519 -17.92 -2.85 8.31
N VAL A 520 -17.73 -1.62 8.77
CA VAL A 520 -18.72 -0.85 9.53
C VAL A 520 -18.92 0.51 8.88
N ASP A 521 -20.15 0.83 8.50
CA ASP A 521 -20.54 2.13 7.94
C ASP A 521 -19.70 2.55 6.70
N VAL A 522 -19.34 1.58 5.85
CA VAL A 522 -18.54 1.78 4.63
C VAL A 522 -19.44 1.66 3.40
N ALA A 523 -19.23 2.52 2.41
CA ALA A 523 -19.87 2.37 1.10
C ALA A 523 -19.02 1.53 0.15
N CYS A 524 -19.39 0.28 -0.11
CA CYS A 524 -18.75 -0.59 -1.10
C CYS A 524 -19.60 -0.64 -2.38
N VAL A 525 -19.54 0.43 -3.18
CA VAL A 525 -20.50 0.67 -4.28
C VAL A 525 -19.84 0.79 -5.65
N LEU A 526 -20.60 0.54 -6.71
CA LEU A 526 -20.18 0.78 -8.10
C LEU A 526 -18.92 0.02 -8.55
N ASN A 527 -18.59 -1.10 -7.90
CA ASN A 527 -17.41 -1.89 -8.26
C ASN A 527 -17.69 -2.85 -9.44
N GLY A 528 -16.63 -3.20 -10.17
CA GLY A 528 -16.69 -4.02 -11.37
C GLY A 528 -17.03 -5.50 -11.14
N ALA A 529 -16.92 -5.96 -9.89
CA ALA A 529 -17.36 -7.26 -9.42
C ALA A 529 -18.40 -7.11 -8.29
N TYR A 530 -18.03 -7.41 -7.05
CA TYR A 530 -18.97 -7.43 -5.92
C TYR A 530 -18.72 -6.27 -4.96
N GLY A 531 -19.74 -5.85 -4.20
CA GLY A 531 -19.51 -4.91 -3.10
C GLY A 531 -18.61 -5.55 -2.03
N LEU A 532 -18.96 -6.78 -1.64
CA LEU A 532 -18.16 -7.61 -0.75
C LEU A 532 -17.95 -9.01 -1.32
N ASP A 533 -16.73 -9.54 -1.21
CA ASP A 533 -16.40 -10.92 -1.57
C ASP A 533 -15.76 -11.64 -0.39
N ALA A 534 -16.45 -12.68 0.12
CA ALA A 534 -15.96 -13.57 1.16
C ALA A 534 -15.75 -14.97 0.56
N SER A 535 -14.50 -15.43 0.52
CA SER A 535 -14.15 -16.70 -0.10
C SER A 535 -13.20 -17.56 0.75
N ASP A 536 -13.16 -18.85 0.44
CA ASP A 536 -12.28 -19.85 1.03
C ASP A 536 -12.24 -19.84 2.57
N TYR A 537 -13.38 -19.94 3.25
CA TYR A 537 -13.47 -19.97 4.72
C TYR A 537 -13.05 -18.66 5.42
N ALA A 538 -13.00 -17.54 4.70
CA ALA A 538 -12.85 -16.24 5.31
C ALA A 538 -14.09 -15.87 6.14
N LYS A 539 -13.87 -15.03 7.17
CA LYS A 539 -14.92 -14.51 8.04
C LYS A 539 -15.10 -13.02 7.79
N VAL A 540 -16.31 -12.61 7.43
CA VAL A 540 -16.65 -11.22 7.23
C VAL A 540 -17.76 -10.81 8.20
N THR A 541 -17.61 -9.66 8.85
CA THR A 541 -18.64 -9.04 9.70
C THR A 541 -19.00 -7.69 9.12
N VAL A 542 -20.29 -7.41 8.95
CA VAL A 542 -20.77 -6.19 8.31
C VAL A 542 -21.83 -5.50 9.17
N LYS A 543 -21.78 -4.16 9.19
CA LYS A 543 -22.79 -3.30 9.82
C LYS A 543 -22.89 -1.98 9.05
N GLY A 544 -24.11 -1.54 8.72
CA GLY A 544 -24.32 -0.24 8.06
C GLY A 544 -23.65 -0.08 6.70
N VAL A 545 -23.42 -1.17 5.96
CA VAL A 545 -22.67 -1.15 4.69
C VAL A 545 -23.62 -0.94 3.51
N ASP A 546 -23.30 0.02 2.65
CA ASP A 546 -23.97 0.18 1.34
C ASP A 546 -23.25 -0.66 0.28
N LEU A 547 -23.99 -1.54 -0.39
CA LEU A 547 -23.49 -2.47 -1.41
C LEU A 547 -24.12 -2.24 -2.79
N SER A 548 -24.73 -1.09 -3.02
CA SER A 548 -25.46 -0.80 -4.24
C SER A 548 -24.57 -0.64 -5.48
N GLY A 549 -25.14 -0.91 -6.66
CA GLY A 549 -24.53 -0.57 -7.95
C GLY A 549 -23.34 -1.43 -8.40
N ASN A 550 -23.01 -2.53 -7.70
CA ASN A 550 -21.92 -3.43 -8.07
C ASN A 550 -22.31 -4.37 -9.23
N LYS A 551 -21.43 -4.55 -10.22
CA LYS A 551 -21.78 -5.20 -11.51
C LYS A 551 -22.11 -6.69 -11.43
N LYS A 552 -21.43 -7.45 -10.57
CA LYS A 552 -21.66 -8.90 -10.41
C LYS A 552 -22.59 -9.24 -9.24
N GLY A 553 -22.86 -8.26 -8.37
CA GLY A 553 -23.79 -8.39 -7.24
C GLY A 553 -23.29 -7.69 -5.98
N GLU A 554 -24.14 -7.61 -4.97
CA GLU A 554 -23.83 -6.90 -3.72
C GLU A 554 -22.82 -7.67 -2.86
N LEU A 555 -23.05 -8.97 -2.69
CA LEU A 555 -22.27 -9.85 -1.82
C LEU A 555 -22.02 -11.19 -2.52
N ARG A 556 -20.76 -11.64 -2.51
CA ARG A 556 -20.37 -13.01 -2.86
C ARG A 556 -19.91 -13.74 -1.62
N THR A 557 -20.43 -14.95 -1.43
CA THR A 557 -19.97 -15.91 -0.43
C THR A 557 -19.72 -17.25 -1.11
N SER A 558 -18.52 -17.83 -0.99
CA SER A 558 -18.35 -19.26 -1.33
C SER A 558 -19.06 -20.13 -0.28
N THR A 559 -19.33 -21.40 -0.61
CA THR A 559 -20.14 -22.35 0.20
C THR A 559 -19.71 -22.51 1.66
N ASP A 560 -18.53 -22.02 2.03
CA ASP A 560 -17.97 -22.15 3.37
C ASP A 560 -17.50 -20.82 4.01
N ALA A 561 -17.79 -19.68 3.37
CA ALA A 561 -17.51 -18.36 3.94
C ALA A 561 -18.63 -17.92 4.89
N PHE A 562 -18.29 -17.26 5.99
CA PHE A 562 -19.28 -16.74 6.94
C PHE A 562 -19.38 -15.23 6.86
N VAL A 563 -20.59 -14.72 6.63
CA VAL A 563 -20.91 -13.30 6.69
C VAL A 563 -21.91 -13.05 7.81
N GLY A 564 -21.45 -12.48 8.91
CA GLY A 564 -22.30 -12.04 10.00
C GLY A 564 -22.86 -10.65 9.72
N LYS A 565 -24.19 -10.50 9.70
CA LYS A 565 -24.86 -9.19 9.75
C LYS A 565 -25.20 -8.88 11.22
N SER A 566 -24.82 -7.69 11.69
CA SER A 566 -25.10 -7.21 13.06
C SER A 566 -25.81 -5.88 13.08
#